data_AF-A0A0L8HNZ3-F1
#
_entry.id   AF-A0A0L8HNZ3-F1
#
_cell.length_a   1.000
_cell.length_b   1.000
_cell.length_c   1.000
_cell.angle_alpha   90.00
_cell.angle_beta   90.00
_cell.angle_gamma   90.00
#
_symmetry.space_group_name_H-M   'P 1'
#
loop_
_entity.id
_entity.type
_entity.pdbx_description
1 polymer ?
#
loop_
_entity_poly.entity_id
_entity_poly.type
_entity_poly.pdbx_seq_one_letter_code
_entity_poly.pdbx_strand_id
1 'polypeptide(L)' 'FILFLQVLAYVDHLHGKWHFLEIRAVFSRRYLLQNVAIEIFTANRTAVMFAFPDHITMKKVVNALPRVGIGIRYGLNQAR' A
#
# COMPACT_ATOMS: atom_id res chain seq x y z
N PHE A 1 -15.62 18.40 -15.88
CA PHE A 1 -16.52 17.60 -15.02
C PHE A 1 -16.78 16.20 -15.56
N ILE A 2 -17.27 16.03 -16.80
CA ILE A 2 -17.59 14.70 -17.38
C ILE A 2 -16.37 13.76 -17.46
N LEU A 3 -15.22 14.27 -17.92
CA LEU A 3 -13.96 13.49 -18.00
C LEU A 3 -13.49 12.94 -16.64
N PHE A 4 -13.71 13.66 -15.55
CA PHE A 4 -13.28 13.23 -14.21
C PHE A 4 -14.07 12.02 -13.70
N LEU A 5 -15.39 12.03 -13.91
CA LEU A 5 -16.26 10.90 -13.55
C LEU A 5 -15.92 9.66 -14.39
N GLN A 6 -15.59 9.85 -15.66
CA GLN A 6 -15.20 8.74 -16.54
C GLN A 6 -13.86 8.11 -16.10
N VAL A 7 -12.88 8.91 -15.67
CA VAL A 7 -11.60 8.39 -15.16
C VAL A 7 -11.78 7.65 -13.83
N LEU A 8 -12.61 8.18 -12.93
CA LEU A 8 -12.94 7.54 -11.65
C LEU A 8 -13.55 6.14 -11.81
N ALA A 9 -14.30 5.89 -12.89
CA ALA A 9 -14.88 4.58 -13.17
C ALA A 9 -13.83 3.46 -13.37
N TYR A 10 -12.59 3.82 -13.71
CA TYR A 10 -11.48 2.89 -13.87
C TYR A 10 -10.59 2.81 -12.62
N VAL A 11 -10.89 3.58 -11.56
CA VAL A 11 -10.13 3.55 -10.32
C VAL A 11 -10.71 2.49 -9.40
N ASP A 12 -10.00 1.38 -9.27
CA ASP A 12 -10.36 0.36 -8.31
C ASP A 12 -10.11 0.83 -6.87
N HIS A 13 -10.93 0.31 -5.95
CA HIS A 13 -10.78 0.47 -4.50
C HIS A 13 -10.94 1.90 -3.93
N LEU A 14 -11.70 2.77 -4.58
CA LEU A 14 -12.02 4.11 -4.04
C LEU A 14 -12.63 4.07 -2.62
N HIS A 15 -13.44 3.06 -2.33
CA HIS A 15 -13.99 2.74 -1.00
C HIS A 15 -13.51 1.38 -0.48
N GLY A 16 -12.30 0.98 -0.87
CA GLY A 16 -11.74 -0.32 -0.55
C GLY A 16 -11.63 -0.55 0.95
N LYS A 17 -11.93 -1.79 1.36
CA LYS A 17 -11.68 -2.30 2.71
C LYS A 17 -10.83 -3.54 2.58
N TRP A 18 -9.75 -3.61 3.36
CA TRP A 18 -8.83 -4.74 3.36
C TRP A 18 -8.73 -5.33 4.75
N HIS A 19 -8.93 -6.64 4.84
CA HIS A 19 -8.75 -7.33 6.10
C HIS A 19 -7.25 -7.55 6.34
N PHE A 20 -6.79 -7.35 7.58
CA PHE A 20 -5.36 -7.46 7.90
C PHE A 20 -4.77 -8.85 7.61
N LEU A 21 -5.58 -9.90 7.69
CA LEU A 21 -5.18 -11.27 7.33
C LEU A 21 -4.90 -11.46 5.82
N GLU A 22 -5.45 -10.59 4.99
CA GLU A 22 -5.26 -10.66 3.53
C GLU A 22 -3.96 -9.99 3.10
N ILE A 23 -3.36 -9.16 3.96
CA ILE A 23 -2.11 -8.45 3.66
C ILE A 23 -0.97 -9.48 3.63
N ARG A 24 -0.21 -9.51 2.54
CA ARG A 24 0.90 -10.47 2.33
C ARG A 24 2.27 -9.82 2.27
N ALA A 25 2.34 -8.58 1.83
CA ALA A 25 3.57 -7.80 1.83
C ALA A 25 3.25 -6.30 1.85
N VAL A 26 4.15 -5.52 2.45
CA VAL A 26 4.10 -4.06 2.46
C VAL A 26 5.47 -3.56 2.02
N PHE A 27 5.49 -2.73 0.98
CA PHE A 27 6.71 -2.16 0.42
C PHE A 27 6.71 -0.65 0.60
N SER A 28 7.86 -0.10 0.98
CA SER A 28 8.10 1.34 0.87
C SER A 28 8.31 1.72 -0.59
N ARG A 29 7.70 2.83 -1.03
CA ARG A 29 7.76 3.35 -2.40
C ARG A 29 8.10 4.83 -2.42
N ARG A 30 8.58 5.28 -3.56
CA ARG A 30 8.78 6.71 -3.86
C ARG A 30 7.57 7.27 -4.59
N TYR A 31 7.05 8.37 -4.09
CA TYR A 31 6.06 9.19 -4.78
C TYR A 31 6.66 10.56 -5.04
N LEU A 32 6.69 10.99 -6.30
CA LEU A 32 7.34 12.26 -6.72
C LEU A 32 8.78 12.39 -6.20
N LEU A 33 9.56 11.31 -6.30
CA LEU A 33 10.95 11.18 -5.82
C LEU A 33 11.13 11.26 -4.30
N GLN A 34 10.05 11.35 -3.53
CA GLN A 34 10.08 11.36 -2.07
C GLN A 34 9.71 9.98 -1.52
N ASN A 35 10.42 9.49 -0.50
CA ASN A 35 10.12 8.22 0.17
C ASN A 35 8.90 8.37 1.12
N VAL A 36 7.74 8.74 0.58
CA VAL A 36 6.53 9.05 1.37
C VAL A 36 5.34 8.17 1.00
N ALA A 37 5.58 7.04 0.34
CA ALA A 37 4.51 6.15 -0.08
C ALA A 37 4.75 4.70 0.35
N ILE A 38 3.65 3.95 0.43
CA ILE A 38 3.68 2.51 0.65
C ILE A 38 2.80 1.81 -0.39
N GLU A 39 3.14 0.58 -0.69
CA GLU A 39 2.34 -0.31 -1.53
C GLU A 39 2.03 -1.60 -0.77
N ILE A 40 0.74 -1.92 -0.67
CA ILE A 40 0.23 -3.07 0.06
C ILE A 40 -0.20 -4.13 -0.94
N PHE A 41 0.35 -5.33 -0.81
CA PHE A 41 -0.02 -6.49 -1.63
C PHE A 41 -0.89 -7.44 -0.83
N THR A 42 -2.02 -7.83 -1.39
CA THR A 42 -3.01 -8.70 -0.75
C THR A 42 -3.01 -10.11 -1.34
N ALA A 43 -3.65 -11.05 -0.64
CA ALA A 43 -3.66 -12.47 -0.99
C ALA A 43 -4.31 -12.77 -2.35
N ASN A 44 -5.28 -11.95 -2.76
CA ASN A 44 -5.95 -11.98 -4.06
C ASN A 44 -5.09 -11.39 -5.21
N ARG A 45 -3.80 -11.09 -4.97
CA ARG A 45 -2.86 -10.49 -5.95
C ARG A 45 -3.23 -9.07 -6.40
N THR A 46 -4.09 -8.37 -5.66
CA THR A 46 -4.28 -6.92 -5.86
C THR A 46 -3.21 -6.15 -5.09
N ALA A 47 -2.93 -4.93 -5.56
CA ALA A 47 -2.00 -4.01 -4.93
C ALA A 47 -2.62 -2.62 -4.82
N VAL A 48 -2.33 -1.93 -3.73
CA VAL A 48 -2.85 -0.59 -3.48
C VAL A 48 -1.72 0.28 -2.95
N MET A 49 -1.51 1.42 -3.59
CA MET A 49 -0.48 2.37 -3.23
C MET A 49 -1.10 3.58 -2.51
N PHE A 50 -0.53 3.91 -1.36
CA PHE A 50 -0.90 5.11 -0.60
C PHE A 50 0.31 6.05 -0.55
N ALA A 51 0.09 7.31 -0.92
CA ALA A 51 1.03 8.39 -0.71
C ALA A 51 0.62 9.19 0.52
N PHE A 52 1.60 9.56 1.34
CA PHE A 52 1.42 10.33 2.57
C PHE A 52 2.06 11.71 2.43
N PRO A 53 1.60 12.70 3.23
CA PRO A 53 2.19 14.03 3.21
C PRO A 53 3.65 14.05 3.69
N ASP A 54 4.03 13.14 4.59
CA ASP A 54 5.36 13.12 5.20
C ASP A 54 5.82 11.70 5.59
N HIS A 55 7.14 11.54 5.73
CA HIS A 55 7.77 10.25 6.08
C HIS A 55 7.43 9.79 7.52
N ILE A 56 7.12 10.71 8.43
CA ILE A 56 6.77 10.37 9.82
C ILE A 56 5.39 9.69 9.85
N THR A 57 4.42 10.25 9.13
CA THR A 57 3.08 9.68 8.95
C THR A 57 3.15 8.32 8.28
N MET A 58 3.92 8.20 7.20
CA MET A 58 4.17 6.91 6.54
C MET A 58 4.70 5.87 7.53
N LYS A 59 5.70 6.21 8.35
CA LYS A 59 6.27 5.30 9.35
C LYS A 59 5.24 4.90 10.42
N LYS A 60 4.38 5.82 10.85
CA LYS A 60 3.28 5.51 11.78
C LYS A 60 2.29 4.51 11.18
N VAL A 61 1.93 4.68 9.90
CA VAL A 61 1.02 3.76 9.20
C VAL A 61 1.65 2.38 9.06
N VAL A 62 2.91 2.29 8.60
CA VAL A 62 3.64 1.02 8.53
C VAL A 62 3.68 0.32 9.90
N ASN A 63 3.86 1.10 10.98
CA ASN A 63 3.89 0.56 12.34
C ASN A 63 2.55 0.02 12.83
N ALA A 64 1.43 0.48 12.28
CA ALA A 64 0.09 0.03 12.62
C ALA A 64 -0.36 -1.18 11.77
N LEU A 65 0.30 -1.42 10.63
CA LEU A 65 0.00 -2.54 9.76
C LEU A 65 0.59 -3.87 10.30
N PRO A 66 0.03 -5.02 9.90
CA PRO A 66 0.56 -6.32 10.25
C PRO A 66 2.01 -6.49 9.83
N ARG A 67 2.79 -7.20 10.65
CA ARG A 67 4.20 -7.50 10.38
C ARG A 67 4.33 -8.61 9.33
N VAL A 68 4.08 -8.26 8.08
CA VAL A 68 4.19 -9.19 6.94
C VAL A 68 5.53 -9.04 6.21
N GLY A 69 6.23 -7.92 6.42
CA GLY A 69 7.50 -7.60 5.76
C GLY A 69 7.36 -7.58 4.23
N ILE A 70 8.38 -8.12 3.56
CA ILE A 70 8.49 -8.19 2.09
C ILE A 70 7.75 -9.43 1.51
N GLY A 71 7.07 -10.21 2.36
CA GLY A 71 6.42 -11.46 1.96
C GLY A 71 7.41 -12.64 1.88
N ILE A 72 6.87 -13.85 2.06
CA ILE A 72 7.64 -15.10 2.25
C ILE A 72 8.47 -15.48 1.00
N ARG A 73 8.10 -14.96 -0.18
CA ARG A 73 8.66 -15.37 -1.48
C ARG A 73 10.07 -14.85 -1.75
N TYR A 74 10.57 -13.87 -0.99
CA TYR A 74 11.87 -13.25 -1.26
C TYR A 74 13.01 -13.81 -0.39
N GLY A 75 12.75 -14.81 0.46
CA GLY A 75 13.78 -15.47 1.27
C GLY A 75 14.48 -14.57 2.30
N LEU A 76 14.01 -13.33 2.48
CA LEU A 76 14.48 -12.40 3.49
C LEU A 76 13.68 -12.58 4.77
N ASN A 77 14.35 -12.49 5.92
CA ASN A 77 13.67 -12.43 7.21
C ASN A 77 12.61 -11.34 7.16
N GLN A 78 11.42 -11.63 7.70
CA GLN A 78 10.34 -10.65 7.86
C GLN A 78 10.77 -9.58 8.88
N ALA A 79 11.65 -8.68 8.45
CA ALA A 79 12.10 -7.53 9.21
C ALA A 79 11.10 -6.38 9.01
N ARG A 80 11.04 -5.52 10.03
CA ARG A 80 10.25 -4.30 10.05
C ARG A 80 11.02 -3.16 9.41
#